data_AF-A0A1G4TY39-F1
#
_entry.id   AF-A0A1G4TY39-F1
#
_cell.length_a   1.000
_cell.length_b   1.000
_cell.length_c   1.000
_cell.angle_alpha   90.00
_cell.angle_beta   90.00
_cell.angle_gamma   90.00
#
_symmetry.space_group_name_H-M   'P 1'
#
loop_
_entity.id
_entity.type
_entity.pdbx_description
1 polymer ?
#
loop_
_entity_poly.entity_id
_entity_poly.type
_entity_poly.pdbx_seq_one_letter_code
_entity_poly.pdbx_strand_id
1 'polypeptide(L)' 'EKFPEMEHDDPNSIRLPAGQSGEIVWKFTTGGEFKFACLIPGHYEAGMHGDVTVAGK' A
#
# COMPACT_ATOMS: atom_id res chain seq x y z
N GLU A 1 -9.44 1.74 25.85
CA GLU A 1 -8.89 2.79 24.97
C GLU A 1 -9.71 2.83 23.69
N LYS A 2 -9.93 4.01 23.11
CA LYS A 2 -10.87 4.16 22.00
C LYS A 2 -10.28 3.76 20.64
N PHE A 3 -8.96 3.67 20.47
CA PHE A 3 -8.31 3.30 19.20
C PHE A 3 -6.89 2.72 19.40
N PRO A 4 -6.72 1.47 19.88
CA PRO A 4 -5.39 0.86 20.03
C PRO A 4 -4.74 0.51 18.68
N GLU A 5 -5.55 0.38 17.63
CA GLU A 5 -5.14 0.22 16.24
C GLU A 5 -5.90 1.27 15.45
N MET A 6 -5.25 2.31 14.95
CA MET A 6 -5.92 3.27 14.07
C MET A 6 -6.47 2.52 12.85
N GLU A 7 -7.77 2.63 12.60
CA GLU A 7 -8.42 1.99 11.46
C GLU A 7 -7.97 2.72 10.19
N HIS A 8 -7.24 2.02 9.34
CA HIS A 8 -6.81 2.50 8.03
C HIS A 8 -7.76 1.92 6.98
N ASP A 9 -8.95 2.51 6.85
CA ASP A 9 -9.91 2.22 5.78
C ASP A 9 -9.67 3.14 4.57
N ASP A 10 -8.42 3.19 4.11
CA ASP A 10 -8.10 3.90 2.88
C ASP A 10 -8.39 2.99 1.69
N PRO A 11 -9.10 3.47 0.65
CA PRO A 11 -9.52 2.63 -0.49
C PRO A 11 -8.35 2.09 -1.33
N ASN A 12 -7.13 2.56 -1.08
CA ASN A 12 -5.89 2.12 -1.71
C ASN A 12 -5.01 1.27 -0.77
N SER A 13 -5.60 0.67 0.26
CA SER A 13 -4.90 -0.15 1.24
C SER A 13 -5.67 -1.43 1.56
N ILE A 14 -4.94 -2.47 1.96
CA ILE A 14 -5.52 -3.70 2.48
C ILE A 14 -4.62 -4.23 3.59
N ARG A 15 -5.21 -4.69 4.70
CA ARG A 15 -4.48 -5.38 5.77
C ARG A 15 -4.64 -6.89 5.57
N LEU A 16 -3.53 -7.58 5.34
CA LEU A 16 -3.50 -9.03 5.12
C LEU A 16 -2.75 -9.75 6.25
N PRO A 17 -3.34 -10.79 6.85
CA PRO A 17 -2.61 -11.74 7.68
C PRO A 17 -1.55 -12.52 6.87
N ALA A 18 -0.58 -13.10 7.57
CA ALA A 18 0.46 -13.91 6.93
C ALA A 18 -0.15 -15.06 6.10
N GLY A 19 0.33 -15.23 4.85
CA GLY A 19 -0.12 -16.27 3.93
C GLY A 19 -1.43 -15.97 3.20
N GLN A 20 -2.08 -14.84 3.45
CA GLN A 20 -3.26 -14.42 2.68
C GLN A 20 -2.88 -13.63 1.42
N SER A 21 -3.88 -13.40 0.57
CA SER A 21 -3.75 -12.61 -0.65
C SER A 21 -4.96 -11.69 -0.80
N GLY A 22 -4.78 -10.57 -1.48
CA GLY A 22 -5.83 -9.61 -1.79
C GLY A 22 -5.43 -8.74 -2.99
N GLU A 23 -6.37 -7.94 -3.49
CA GLU A 23 -6.20 -7.16 -4.71
C GLU A 23 -6.54 -5.68 -4.45
N ILE A 24 -5.74 -4.78 -5.02
CA ILE A 24 -6.01 -3.34 -5.08
C ILE A 24 -6.04 -2.95 -6.56
N VAL A 25 -7.19 -2.51 -7.04
CA VAL A 25 -7.34 -2.04 -8.43
C VAL A 25 -7.26 -0.52 -8.45
N TRP A 26 -6.26 0.02 -9.15
CA TRP A 26 -6.02 1.46 -9.21
C TRP A 26 -6.00 2.00 -10.64
N LYS A 27 -6.68 3.12 -10.85
CA LYS A 27 -6.63 3.87 -12.13
C LYS A 27 -5.78 5.11 -11.96
N PHE A 28 -4.57 5.08 -12.53
CA PHE A 28 -3.70 6.24 -12.58
C PHE A 28 -4.26 7.31 -13.52
N THR A 29 -4.25 8.57 -13.07
CA THR A 29 -4.71 9.73 -13.84
C THR A 29 -3.56 10.53 -14.45
N THR A 30 -2.33 10.30 -13.97
CA THR A 30 -1.10 10.94 -14.44
C THR A 30 0.02 9.90 -14.58
N GLY A 31 0.97 10.19 -15.48
CA GLY A 31 2.23 9.44 -15.54
C GLY A 31 3.19 9.89 -14.43
N GLY A 32 4.13 9.03 -14.06
CA GLY A 32 5.12 9.30 -13.03
C GLY A 32 5.63 8.04 -12.32
N GLU A 33 6.44 8.26 -11.29
CA GLU A 33 6.91 7.21 -10.38
C GLU A 33 6.04 7.19 -9.12
N PHE A 34 5.58 6.00 -8.78
CA PHE A 34 4.76 5.73 -7.60
C PHE A 34 5.39 4.60 -6.79
N LYS A 35 5.00 4.47 -5.51
CA LYS A 35 5.42 3.37 -4.66
C LYS A 35 4.22 2.61 -4.13
N PHE A 36 4.34 1.28 -4.05
CA PHE A 36 3.54 0.48 -3.14
C PHE A 36 4.41 0.08 -1.95
N ALA A 37 3.82 0.03 -0.76
CA ALA A 37 4.54 -0.14 0.48
C ALA A 37 3.68 -0.82 1.54
N CYS A 38 4.30 -1.59 2.43
CA CYS A 38 3.69 -1.97 3.69
C CYS A 38 3.96 -0.90 4.75
N LEU A 39 2.90 -0.33 5.30
CA LEU A 39 2.96 0.73 6.30
C LEU A 39 2.95 0.21 7.74
N ILE A 40 3.08 -1.11 7.93
CA ILE A 40 3.27 -1.69 9.26
C ILE A 40 4.67 -1.26 9.74
N PRO A 41 4.81 -0.74 10.98
CA PRO A 41 6.09 -0.28 11.50
C PRO A 41 7.23 -1.28 11.27
N GLY A 42 8.35 -0.82 10.70
CA GLY A 42 9.53 -1.61 10.40
C GLY A 42 9.48 -2.41 9.10
N HIS A 43 8.30 -2.62 8.49
CA HIS A 43 8.20 -3.40 7.26
C HIS A 43 8.75 -2.64 6.05
N TYR A 44 8.49 -1.33 5.96
CA TYR A 44 9.04 -0.50 4.90
C TYR A 44 10.57 -0.48 4.95
N GLU A 45 11.15 -0.23 6.12
CA GLU A 45 12.60 -0.19 6.34
C GLU A 45 13.26 -1.55 6.11
N ALA A 46 12.53 -2.64 6.36
CA ALA A 46 12.95 -4.01 6.02
C ALA A 46 12.87 -4.33 4.51
N GLY A 47 12.39 -3.39 3.68
CA GLY A 47 12.36 -3.51 2.22
C GLY A 47 11.02 -3.93 1.64
N MET A 48 9.92 -3.91 2.41
CA MET A 48 8.58 -4.26 1.93
C MET A 48 7.94 -3.08 1.16
N HIS A 49 8.59 -2.70 0.07
CA HIS A 49 8.16 -1.65 -0.85
C HIS A 49 8.62 -1.96 -2.27
N GLY A 50 7.97 -1.36 -3.25
CA GLY A 50 8.40 -1.43 -4.65
C GLY A 50 7.96 -0.20 -5.44
N ASP A 51 8.67 0.03 -6.54
CA ASP A 51 8.40 1.14 -7.45
C ASP A 51 7.43 0.71 -8.55
N VAL A 52 6.59 1.66 -8.96
CA VAL A 52 5.65 1.54 -10.08
C VAL A 52 5.87 2.73 -10.99
N THR A 53 6.40 2.48 -12.18
CA THR A 53 6.52 3.50 -13.22
C THR A 53 5.28 3.45 -14.11
N VAL A 54 4.54 4.55 -14.16
CA VAL A 54 3.37 4.72 -15.03
C VAL A 54 3.76 5.64 -16.16
N ALA A 55 3.74 5.12 -17.38
CA ALA A 55 3.97 5.95 -18.56
C ALA A 55 2.87 7.02 -18.67
N GLY A 56 3.27 8.25 -18.94
CA GLY A 56 2.33 9.29 -19.35
C GLY A 56 1.65 8.91 -20.67
N LYS A 57 0.45 9.45 -20.89
CA LYS A 57 -0.20 9.38 -22.20
C LYS A 57 0.48 10.33 -23.18
#